data_AF-A0A942DM03-F1
#
_entry.id   AF-A0A942DM03-F1
#
_cell.length_a   1.000
_cell.length_b   1.000
_cell.length_c   1.000
_cell.angle_alpha   90.00
_cell.angle_beta   90.00
_cell.angle_gamma   90.00
#
_symmetry.space_group_name_H-M   'P 1'
#
loop_
_entity.id
_entity.type
_entity.pdbx_description
1 polymer ?
#
loop_
_entity_poly.entity_id
_entity_poly.type
_entity_poly.pdbx_seq_one_letter_code
_entity_poly.pdbx_strand_id
1 'polypeptide(L)'
;MKRVLLFQIVMLAIGYILLRLNGPQYADLSFGVAGLIVMGNFILLGSGWKLVFRKKLIALSVLIIVFKYAILGVIIYHFVKQSWLQPFWFATGVATMMGASLIYALTQGFFEKEPEETKE
;
A
#
# COMPACT_ATOMS: atom_id res chain seq x y z
N MET A 1 -8.22 5.17 6.35
CA MET A 1 -7.29 5.28 5.21
C MET A 1 -6.19 6.33 5.39
N LYS A 2 -6.51 7.61 5.68
CA LYS A 2 -5.48 8.67 5.80
C LYS A 2 -4.35 8.34 6.79
N ARG A 3 -4.67 7.80 7.98
CA ARG A 3 -3.69 7.40 9.00
C ARG A 3 -2.76 6.27 8.52
N VAL A 4 -3.31 5.22 7.89
CA VAL A 4 -2.50 4.12 7.30
C VAL A 4 -1.56 4.64 6.21
N LEU A 5 -2.04 5.55 5.35
CA LEU A 5 -1.20 6.17 4.32
C LEU A 5 -0.06 7.00 4.92
N LEU A 6 -0.29 7.67 6.05
CA LEU A 6 0.78 8.38 6.77
C LEU A 6 1.84 7.41 7.29
N PHE A 7 1.44 6.32 7.96
CA PHE A 7 2.38 5.29 8.40
C PHE A 7 3.15 4.68 7.23
N GLN A 8 2.48 4.48 6.10
CA GLN A 8 3.10 4.00 4.86
C GLN A 8 4.15 4.97 4.33
N ILE A 9 3.85 6.27 4.28
CA ILE A 9 4.79 7.31 3.83
C ILE A 9 6.02 7.35 4.75
N VAL A 10 5.81 7.26 6.06
CA VAL A 10 6.90 7.24 7.04
C VAL A 10 7.78 6.00 6.86
N MET A 11 7.18 4.81 6.74
CA MET A 11 7.92 3.58 6.50
C MET A 11 8.67 3.61 5.16
N LEU A 12 8.05 4.15 4.11
CA LEU A 12 8.70 4.33 2.81
C LEU A 12 9.89 5.28 2.89
N ALA A 13 9.74 6.42 3.56
CA ALA A 13 10.80 7.40 3.72
C ALA A 13 11.98 6.80 4.48
N ILE A 14 11.73 6.12 5.61
CA ILE A 14 12.77 5.47 6.40
C ILE A 14 13.46 4.36 5.61
N GLY A 15 12.68 3.44 5.00
CA GLY A 15 13.23 2.34 4.21
C GLY A 15 14.04 2.82 3.01
N TYR A 16 13.57 3.87 2.32
CA TYR A 16 14.27 4.48 1.20
C TYR A 16 15.60 5.09 1.64
N ILE A 17 15.62 5.86 2.73
CA ILE A 17 16.85 6.47 3.26
C ILE A 17 17.85 5.39 3.70
N LEU A 18 17.39 4.35 4.42
CA LEU A 18 18.26 3.26 4.87
C LEU A 18 18.90 2.50 3.69
N LEU A 19 18.12 2.23 2.65
CA LEU A 19 18.62 1.58 1.44
C LEU A 19 19.50 2.49 0.58
N ARG A 20 19.28 3.80 0.61
CA ARG A 20 20.16 4.75 -0.06
C ARG A 20 21.55 4.79 0.58
N LEU A 21 21.63 4.61 1.90
CA LEU A 21 22.88 4.69 2.65
C LEU A 21 23.64 3.37 2.69
N ASN A 22 22.93 2.24 2.81
CA ASN A 22 23.55 0.92 3.05
C ASN A 22 23.18 -0.14 2.00
N GLY A 23 22.27 0.17 1.08
CA GLY A 23 21.71 -0.80 0.16
C GLY A 23 22.59 -1.05 -1.07
N PRO A 24 22.39 -2.19 -1.75
CA PRO A 24 22.94 -2.44 -3.07
C PRO A 24 22.52 -1.37 -4.09
N GLN A 25 23.28 -1.24 -5.18
CA GLN A 25 22.94 -0.33 -6.28
C GLN A 25 21.51 -0.61 -6.78
N TYR A 26 20.69 0.44 -6.92
CA TYR A 26 19.29 0.41 -7.35
C TYR A 26 18.26 -0.22 -6.38
N ALA A 27 18.68 -0.63 -5.17
CA ALA A 27 17.77 -1.17 -4.16
C ALA A 27 16.78 -0.11 -3.64
N ASP A 28 17.26 1.11 -3.42
CA ASP A 28 16.49 2.28 -3.03
C ASP A 28 15.37 2.61 -4.02
N LEU A 29 15.70 2.65 -5.31
CA LEU A 29 14.75 2.91 -6.39
C LEU A 29 13.73 1.78 -6.54
N SER A 30 14.18 0.52 -6.48
CA SER A 30 13.29 -0.65 -6.56
C SER A 30 12.26 -0.65 -5.42
N PHE A 31 12.72 -0.38 -4.19
CA PHE A 31 11.89 -0.29 -3.00
C PHE A 31 10.91 0.90 -3.07
N GLY A 32 11.41 2.08 -3.43
CA GLY A 32 10.61 3.30 -3.52
C GLY A 32 9.51 3.19 -4.58
N VAL A 33 9.85 2.71 -5.77
CA VAL A 33 8.89 2.51 -6.86
C VAL A 33 7.81 1.49 -6.47
N ALA A 34 8.20 0.35 -5.89
CA ALA A 34 7.25 -0.64 -5.39
C ALA A 34 6.28 -0.05 -4.36
N GLY A 35 6.79 0.70 -3.39
CA GLY A 35 5.98 1.34 -2.37
C GLY A 35 5.03 2.39 -2.93
N LEU A 36 5.46 3.17 -3.92
CA LEU A 36 4.59 4.13 -4.62
C LEU A 36 3.50 3.42 -5.42
N ILE A 37 3.83 2.33 -6.11
CA ILE A 37 2.84 1.52 -6.85
C ILE A 37 1.78 0.97 -5.90
N VAL A 38 2.18 0.38 -4.77
CA VAL A 38 1.20 -0.19 -3.82
C VAL A 38 0.39 0.90 -3.12
N MET A 39 0.99 2.05 -2.82
CA MET A 39 0.29 3.20 -2.26
C MET A 39 -0.76 3.73 -3.24
N GLY A 40 -0.38 3.91 -4.51
CA GLY A 40 -1.31 4.29 -5.59
C GLY A 40 -2.45 3.28 -5.74
N ASN A 41 -2.16 1.98 -5.68
CA ASN A 41 -3.16 0.92 -5.72
C ASN A 41 -4.20 1.04 -4.58
N PHE A 42 -3.75 1.34 -3.37
CA PHE A 42 -4.62 1.52 -2.21
C PHE A 42 -5.47 2.79 -2.29
N ILE A 43 -4.91 3.90 -2.79
CA ILE A 43 -5.65 5.14 -3.04
C ILE A 43 -6.76 4.91 -4.07
N LEU A 44 -6.43 4.24 -5.18
CA LEU A 44 -7.39 3.87 -6.22
C LEU A 44 -8.50 2.95 -5.67
N LEU A 45 -8.14 1.98 -4.81
CA LEU A 45 -9.12 1.13 -4.14
C LEU A 45 -10.09 1.96 -3.31
N GLY A 46 -9.58 2.87 -2.48
CA GLY A 46 -10.41 3.73 -1.65
C GLY A 46 -11.35 4.65 -2.44
N SER A 47 -10.91 5.14 -3.59
CA SER A 47 -11.74 5.92 -4.51
C SER A 47 -12.81 5.05 -5.20
N GLY A 48 -12.40 3.90 -5.75
CA GLY A 48 -13.29 2.96 -6.42
C GLY A 48 -14.40 2.44 -5.51
N TRP A 49 -14.09 2.19 -4.24
CA TRP A 49 -15.07 1.74 -3.25
C TRP A 49 -16.19 2.76 -3.02
N LYS A 50 -15.87 4.06 -2.94
CA LYS A 50 -16.89 5.12 -2.82
C LYS A 50 -17.86 5.11 -4.00
N LEU A 51 -17.35 4.88 -5.21
CA LEU A 51 -18.15 4.75 -6.45
C LEU A 51 -19.06 3.53 -6.41
N VAL A 52 -18.53 2.38 -5.96
CA VAL A 52 -19.29 1.13 -5.79
C VAL A 52 -20.44 1.33 -4.80
N PHE A 53 -20.19 1.89 -3.61
CA PHE A 53 -21.24 2.12 -2.60
C PHE A 53 -22.30 3.11 -3.07
N ARG A 54 -21.92 4.13 -3.83
CA ARG A 54 -22.86 5.13 -4.34
C ARG A 54 -23.79 4.57 -5.41
N LYS A 55 -23.29 3.69 -6.29
CA LYS A 55 -24.09 3.14 -7.40
C LYS A 55 -24.77 1.81 -7.07
N LYS A 56 -24.28 1.04 -6.08
CA LYS A 56 -24.77 -0.31 -5.70
C LYS A 56 -24.89 -1.30 -6.88
N LEU A 57 -24.14 -1.08 -7.96
CA LEU A 57 -24.14 -1.94 -9.14
C LEU A 57 -23.02 -2.98 -9.04
N ILE A 58 -23.39 -4.26 -9.04
CA ILE A 58 -22.44 -5.38 -9.02
C ILE A 58 -21.54 -5.34 -10.27
N ALA A 59 -22.12 -5.05 -11.45
CA ALA A 59 -21.39 -4.94 -12.71
C ALA A 59 -20.29 -3.87 -12.68
N LEU A 60 -20.55 -2.72 -12.03
CA LEU A 60 -19.55 -1.65 -11.89
C LEU A 60 -18.37 -2.11 -11.03
N SER A 61 -18.64 -2.88 -9.97
CA SER A 61 -17.62 -3.41 -9.06
C SER A 61 -16.71 -4.41 -9.78
N VAL A 62 -17.31 -5.34 -10.54
CA VAL A 62 -16.56 -6.33 -11.34
C VAL A 62 -15.68 -5.62 -12.37
N LEU A 63 -16.22 -4.64 -13.08
CA LEU A 63 -15.48 -3.88 -14.10
C LEU A 63 -14.29 -3.12 -13.49
N ILE A 64 -14.48 -2.44 -12.35
CA ILE A 64 -13.39 -1.74 -11.64
C ILE A 64 -12.28 -2.72 -11.23
N ILE A 65 -12.64 -3.89 -10.71
CA ILE A 65 -11.68 -4.91 -10.26
C ILE A 65 -10.85 -5.44 -11.44
N VAL A 66 -11.50 -5.85 -12.52
CA VAL A 66 -10.83 -6.42 -13.70
C VAL A 66 -9.87 -5.39 -14.33
N PHE A 67 -10.33 -4.16 -14.56
CA PHE A 67 -9.48 -3.12 -15.13
C PHE A 67 -8.29 -2.79 -14.22
N LYS A 68 -8.52 -2.71 -12.90
CA LYS A 68 -7.45 -2.41 -11.93
C LYS A 68 -6.33 -3.44 -12.01
N TYR A 69 -6.67 -4.73 -12.00
CA TYR A 69 -5.66 -5.79 -12.03
C TYR A 69 -5.01 -5.93 -13.41
N ALA A 70 -5.73 -5.67 -14.51
CA ALA A 70 -5.14 -5.63 -15.84
C ALA A 70 -4.06 -4.54 -15.97
N ILE A 71 -4.38 -3.31 -15.52
CA ILE A 71 -3.43 -2.19 -15.52
C ILE A 71 -2.22 -2.50 -14.63
N LEU A 72 -2.46 -3.03 -13.43
CA LEU A 72 -1.38 -3.41 -12.51
C LEU A 72 -0.46 -4.47 -13.12
N GLY A 73 -1.03 -5.47 -13.81
CA GLY A 73 -0.26 -6.52 -14.49
C GLY A 73 0.64 -5.98 -15.59
N VAL A 74 0.12 -5.07 -16.43
CA VAL A 74 0.91 -4.41 -17.48
C VAL A 74 2.04 -3.58 -16.88
N ILE A 75 1.76 -2.83 -15.81
CA ILE A 75 2.77 -2.03 -15.10
C ILE A 75 3.89 -2.95 -14.58
N ILE A 76 3.54 -3.99 -13.82
CA ILE A 76 4.52 -4.92 -13.25
C ILE A 76 5.34 -5.60 -14.35
N TYR A 77 4.70 -6.02 -15.45
CA TYR A 77 5.40 -6.64 -16.59
C TYR A 77 6.47 -5.72 -17.19
N HIS A 78 6.13 -4.44 -17.38
CA HIS A 78 7.11 -3.46 -17.86
C HIS A 78 8.26 -3.22 -16.88
N PHE A 79 7.96 -3.22 -15.58
CA PHE A 79 8.96 -3.05 -14.52
C PHE A 79 9.90 -4.25 -14.39
N VAL A 80 9.40 -5.48 -14.46
CA VAL A 80 10.23 -6.70 -14.35
C VAL A 80 11.20 -6.86 -15.53
N LYS A 81 10.91 -6.25 -16.69
CA LYS A 81 11.84 -6.22 -17.83
C LYS A 81 13.03 -5.27 -17.65
N GLN A 82 13.01 -4.41 -16.64
CA GLN A 82 14.08 -3.45 -16.40
C GLN A 82 15.23 -4.08 -15.60
N SER A 83 16.45 -3.92 -16.07
CA SER A 83 17.65 -4.48 -15.44
C SER A 83 18.01 -3.87 -14.08
N TRP A 84 17.50 -2.66 -13.79
CA TRP A 84 17.70 -2.00 -12.49
C TRP A 84 16.76 -2.51 -11.40
N LEU A 85 15.71 -3.26 -11.76
CA LEU A 85 14.70 -3.69 -10.81
C LEU A 85 15.13 -4.97 -10.10
N GLN A 86 15.42 -4.85 -8.81
CA GLN A 86 15.79 -5.97 -7.96
C GLN A 86 14.52 -6.57 -7.33
N PRO A 87 14.10 -7.80 -7.71
CA PRO A 87 12.81 -8.35 -7.29
C PRO A 87 12.62 -8.43 -5.77
N PHE A 88 13.70 -8.73 -5.05
CA PHE A 88 13.70 -8.81 -3.59
C PHE A 88 13.35 -7.47 -2.95
N TRP A 89 14.03 -6.39 -3.33
CA TRP A 89 13.78 -5.05 -2.78
C TRP A 89 12.44 -4.47 -3.23
N PHE A 90 12.03 -4.80 -4.46
CA PHE A 90 10.69 -4.49 -4.95
C PHE A 90 9.62 -5.16 -4.06
N ALA A 91 9.75 -6.44 -3.75
CA ALA A 91 8.82 -7.16 -2.87
C ALA A 91 8.77 -6.55 -1.45
N THR A 92 9.92 -6.17 -0.88
CA THR A 92 9.94 -5.47 0.41
C THR A 92 9.24 -4.11 0.36
N GLY A 93 9.37 -3.37 -0.75
CA GLY A 93 8.65 -2.12 -0.96
C GLY A 93 7.14 -2.32 -1.00
N VAL A 94 6.64 -3.40 -1.62
CA VAL A 94 5.23 -3.77 -1.58
C VAL A 94 4.78 -4.14 -0.15
N ALA A 95 5.61 -4.90 0.58
CA ALA A 95 5.31 -5.37 1.93
C ALA A 95 5.19 -4.24 2.97
N THR A 96 5.76 -3.06 2.72
CA THR A 96 5.63 -1.89 3.61
C THR A 96 4.16 -1.56 3.91
N MET A 97 3.26 -1.75 2.94
CA MET A 97 1.83 -1.46 3.14
C MET A 97 1.16 -2.43 4.11
N MET A 98 1.57 -3.70 4.09
CA MET A 98 1.14 -4.66 5.13
C MET A 98 1.68 -4.23 6.49
N GLY A 99 2.98 -3.88 6.59
CA GLY A 99 3.58 -3.36 7.82
C GLY A 99 2.85 -2.14 8.38
N ALA A 100 2.57 -1.14 7.54
CA ALA A 100 1.85 0.07 7.91
C ALA A 100 0.42 -0.22 8.38
N SER A 101 -0.27 -1.16 7.73
CA SER A 101 -1.61 -1.59 8.14
C SER A 101 -1.61 -2.30 9.50
N LEU A 102 -0.58 -3.12 9.76
CA LEU A 102 -0.44 -3.85 11.01
C LEU A 102 -0.09 -2.93 12.17
N ILE A 103 0.83 -1.98 11.98
CA ILE A 103 1.15 -0.94 12.97
C ILE A 103 -0.11 -0.12 13.28
N TYR A 104 -0.85 0.29 12.25
CA TYR A 104 -2.10 1.00 12.45
C TYR A 104 -3.11 0.17 13.25
N ALA A 105 -3.31 -1.10 12.90
CA ALA A 105 -4.24 -1.98 13.60
C ALA A 105 -3.86 -2.17 15.08
N LEU A 106 -2.57 -2.39 15.36
CA LEU A 106 -2.06 -2.49 16.73
C LEU A 106 -2.28 -1.19 17.50
N THR A 107 -1.97 -0.02 16.91
CA THR A 107 -2.22 1.25 17.60
C THR A 107 -3.71 1.47 17.87
N GLN A 108 -4.61 1.15 16.95
CA GLN A 108 -6.04 1.28 17.23
C GLN A 108 -6.50 0.30 18.33
N GLY A 109 -6.12 -0.98 18.24
CA GLY A 109 -6.51 -2.00 19.23
C GLY A 109 -5.95 -1.79 20.64
N PHE A 110 -4.80 -1.11 20.78
CA PHE A 110 -4.23 -0.77 22.09
C PHE A 110 -4.76 0.53 22.69
N PHE A 111 -5.24 1.49 21.87
CA PHE A 111 -5.71 2.80 22.35
C PHE A 111 -7.22 2.93 22.47
N GLU A 112 -7.99 1.97 21.94
CA GLU A 112 -9.42 1.85 22.20
C GLU A 112 -9.59 1.19 23.57
N LYS A 113 -9.38 1.98 24.64
CA LYS A 113 -9.84 1.63 25.98
C LYS A 113 -11.34 1.33 25.87
N GLU A 114 -11.72 0.15 26.35
CA GLU A 114 -13.12 -0.22 26.56
C GLU A 114 -13.86 0.98 27.18
N PRO A 115 -15.00 1.42 26.62
CA PRO A 115 -15.85 2.34 27.37
C PRO A 115 -16.20 1.63 28.67
N GLU A 116 -15.69 2.15 29.80
CA GLU A 116 -16.15 1.73 31.12
C GLU A 116 -17.67 1.93 31.12
N GLU A 117 -18.41 0.82 31.00
CA GLU A 117 -19.78 0.73 31.49
C GLU A 117 -19.73 1.03 33.00
N THR A 118 -19.71 2.31 33.34
CA THR A 118 -20.06 2.71 34.70
C THR A 118 -21.58 2.79 34.72
N LYS A 119 -22.12 1.64 35.14
CA LYS A 119 -23.48 1.34 35.53
C LYS A 119 -24.14 2.50 36.30
N GLU A 120 -25.40 2.74 35.94
CA GLU A 120 -26.54 3.25 36.74
C GLU A 120 -26.30 4.37 37.76
#